data_AF-A0A3B9D0H7-F1
#
_entry.id   AF-A0A3B9D0H7-F1
#
_cell.length_a   1.000
_cell.length_b   1.000
_cell.length_c   1.000
_cell.angle_alpha   90.00
_cell.angle_beta   90.00
_cell.angle_gamma   90.00
#
_symmetry.space_group_name_H-M   'P 1'
#
loop_
_entity.id
_entity.type
_entity.pdbx_description
1 polymer ?
#
loop_
_entity_poly.entity_id
_entity_poly.type
_entity_poly.pdbx_seq_one_letter_code
_entity_poly.pdbx_strand_id
1 'polypeptide(L)'
;MGPRSHNTCSFLPRSTFSLVMANLMLGLLAQVLFSGCAANRQEWDKTVGNDTAEIDAISRQLERPMPVIYNQVSATAAPVTARTVDESEITYVDVSLNKVLDQAMQHSTVLRDIGGVVLRSPDTVNTGFSSRLQETDPRFGMESALSAFDAQLRASANFNNNNRIFNNAFFAGGATAYKQDLHDYRVEVSKRSATGSLLALRGITGYDNNNAPANTFRNAWDSWLEAEIRQPLLQGAGLEFNRISGPGATPGVYNGILIARANSDINYQEFLSSLRDYVSNVENAYWDLYASYRELDARKKAMEKALVSWNEARARKKGGHFEAAEEALARQQYFQ
;
A
#
# COMPACT_ATOMS: atom_id res chain seq x y z
N MET A 1 83.29 -63.79 -27.23
CA MET A 1 82.33 -64.52 -28.08
C MET A 1 80.93 -64.18 -27.60
N GLY A 2 80.09 -63.62 -28.47
CA GLY A 2 78.77 -63.07 -28.16
C GLY A 2 77.62 -64.09 -28.14
N PRO A 3 76.37 -63.69 -28.49
CA PRO A 3 75.39 -63.12 -27.55
C PRO A 3 73.94 -63.69 -27.70
N ARG A 4 72.98 -63.08 -26.99
CA ARG A 4 71.48 -63.14 -27.04
C ARG A 4 70.83 -64.04 -25.97
N SER A 5 69.79 -63.60 -25.25
CA SER A 5 68.48 -63.14 -25.77
C SER A 5 67.73 -62.17 -24.82
N HIS A 6 66.79 -61.42 -25.44
CA HIS A 6 65.89 -60.42 -24.87
C HIS A 6 64.80 -60.99 -23.96
N ASN A 7 64.30 -60.19 -23.00
CA ASN A 7 62.88 -60.19 -22.64
C ASN A 7 62.42 -58.79 -22.21
N THR A 8 61.37 -58.33 -22.88
CA THR A 8 60.76 -57.00 -22.83
C THR A 8 59.70 -56.88 -21.74
N CYS A 9 59.69 -55.74 -21.06
CA CYS A 9 58.70 -55.31 -20.08
C CYS A 9 57.51 -54.67 -20.82
N SER A 10 56.27 -55.12 -20.59
CA SER A 10 55.06 -54.50 -21.17
C SER A 10 54.24 -53.77 -20.10
N PHE A 11 54.17 -52.45 -20.22
CA PHE A 11 53.27 -51.55 -19.50
C PHE A 11 51.81 -51.81 -19.89
N LEU A 12 50.94 -52.04 -18.91
CA LEU A 12 49.48 -51.99 -19.07
C LEU A 12 49.00 -50.52 -19.06
N PRO A 13 48.06 -50.11 -19.92
CA PRO A 13 47.75 -48.71 -20.14
C PRO A 13 46.78 -48.16 -19.08
N ARG A 14 47.21 -47.08 -18.39
CA ARG A 14 46.41 -46.26 -17.45
C ARG A 14 45.20 -45.53 -18.07
N SER A 15 44.99 -45.61 -19.39
CA SER A 15 44.01 -44.78 -20.10
C SER A 15 42.57 -45.30 -20.04
N THR A 16 42.36 -46.60 -19.82
CA THR A 16 41.02 -47.20 -19.90
C THR A 16 40.18 -46.97 -18.63
N PHE A 17 40.81 -46.85 -17.45
CA PHE A 17 40.11 -46.62 -16.19
C PHE A 17 39.63 -45.17 -16.01
N SER A 18 40.38 -44.19 -16.56
CA SER A 18 40.04 -42.75 -16.52
C SER A 18 38.81 -42.41 -17.38
N LEU A 19 38.74 -43.00 -18.58
CA LEU A 19 37.63 -42.80 -19.52
C LEU A 19 36.30 -43.40 -19.01
N VAL A 20 36.36 -44.53 -18.29
CA VAL A 20 35.17 -45.15 -17.71
C VAL A 20 34.64 -44.32 -16.52
N MET A 21 35.51 -43.78 -15.67
CA MET A 21 35.13 -42.90 -14.55
C MET A 21 34.60 -41.53 -15.03
N ALA A 22 35.18 -40.96 -16.08
CA ALA A 22 34.69 -39.71 -16.69
C ALA A 22 33.30 -39.86 -17.32
N ASN A 23 33.04 -40.99 -17.99
CA ASN A 23 31.72 -41.29 -18.57
C ASN A 23 30.66 -41.60 -17.49
N LEU A 24 31.05 -42.20 -16.37
CA LEU A 24 30.15 -42.43 -15.22
C LEU A 24 29.79 -41.12 -14.51
N MET A 25 30.74 -40.19 -14.38
CA MET A 25 30.50 -38.85 -13.82
C MET A 25 29.67 -37.96 -14.75
N LEU A 26 29.88 -38.02 -16.08
CA LEU A 26 29.01 -37.34 -17.05
C LEU A 26 27.58 -37.91 -17.05
N GLY A 27 27.44 -39.22 -16.89
CA GLY A 27 26.14 -39.89 -16.77
C GLY A 27 25.37 -39.47 -15.51
N LEU A 28 26.06 -39.34 -14.37
CA LEU A 28 25.49 -38.86 -13.11
C LEU A 28 25.12 -37.36 -13.16
N LEU A 29 25.92 -36.52 -13.83
CA LEU A 29 25.63 -35.09 -14.01
C LEU A 29 24.42 -34.87 -14.95
N ALA A 30 24.27 -35.71 -15.98
CA ALA A 30 23.10 -35.69 -16.87
C ALA A 30 21.82 -36.12 -16.13
N GLN A 31 21.89 -37.06 -15.19
CA GLN A 31 20.72 -37.46 -14.42
C GLN A 31 20.21 -36.37 -13.46
N VAL A 32 21.09 -35.51 -12.92
CA VAL A 32 20.69 -34.36 -12.09
C VAL A 32 20.00 -33.26 -12.93
N LEU A 33 20.37 -33.10 -14.20
CA LEU A 33 19.76 -32.11 -15.11
C LEU A 33 18.40 -32.54 -15.67
N PHE A 34 18.12 -33.85 -15.76
CA PHE A 34 16.88 -34.37 -16.35
C PHE A 34 15.85 -34.94 -15.35
N SER A 35 16.23 -35.23 -14.10
CA SER A 35 15.29 -35.74 -13.08
C SER A 35 14.64 -34.67 -12.18
N GLY A 36 14.90 -33.38 -12.45
CA GLY A 36 14.16 -32.26 -11.86
C GLY A 36 12.82 -31.96 -12.55
N CYS A 37 12.06 -32.98 -12.97
CA CYS A 37 10.77 -32.79 -13.64
C CYS A 37 9.60 -32.81 -12.63
N ALA A 38 9.50 -31.74 -11.86
CA ALA A 38 8.23 -31.28 -11.28
C ALA A 38 7.97 -29.79 -11.58
N ALA A 39 8.77 -29.16 -12.44
CA ALA A 39 8.48 -27.81 -12.94
C ALA A 39 7.52 -27.94 -14.13
N ASN A 40 6.25 -27.68 -13.88
CA ASN A 40 5.19 -27.67 -14.88
C ASN A 40 5.53 -26.61 -15.96
N ARG A 41 5.23 -26.85 -17.25
CA ARG A 41 5.49 -25.90 -18.36
C ARG A 41 4.89 -24.51 -18.09
N GLN A 42 3.77 -24.47 -17.39
CA GLN A 42 3.14 -23.23 -16.93
C GLN A 42 4.02 -22.41 -15.97
N GLU A 43 4.90 -23.04 -15.18
CA GLU A 43 5.81 -22.32 -14.29
C GLU A 43 6.96 -21.68 -15.05
N TRP A 44 7.46 -22.27 -16.14
CA TRP A 44 8.50 -21.66 -16.97
C TRP A 44 8.01 -20.37 -17.64
N ASP A 45 6.81 -20.40 -18.22
CA ASP A 45 6.19 -19.24 -18.86
C ASP A 45 5.89 -18.12 -17.84
N LYS A 46 5.50 -18.50 -16.61
CA LYS A 46 5.27 -17.58 -15.48
C LYS A 46 6.56 -17.06 -14.81
N THR A 47 7.69 -17.78 -14.89
CA THR A 47 8.96 -17.43 -14.20
C THR A 47 10.00 -16.78 -15.09
N VAL A 48 10.23 -17.33 -16.28
CA VAL A 48 11.23 -16.84 -17.25
C VAL A 48 10.56 -16.00 -18.33
N GLY A 49 9.36 -16.40 -18.77
CA GLY A 49 8.56 -15.65 -19.75
C GLY A 49 7.88 -14.40 -19.21
N ASN A 50 7.80 -14.25 -17.87
CA ASN A 50 7.10 -13.16 -17.19
C ASN A 50 5.63 -13.00 -17.65
N ASP A 51 4.95 -14.09 -17.99
CA ASP A 51 3.53 -14.07 -18.32
C ASP A 51 2.70 -13.85 -17.04
N THR A 52 2.16 -12.63 -16.92
CA THR A 52 1.37 -12.15 -15.79
C THR A 52 -0.11 -11.98 -16.14
N ALA A 53 -0.54 -12.40 -17.34
CA ALA A 53 -1.88 -12.08 -17.88
C ALA A 53 -3.05 -12.54 -17.00
N GLU A 54 -2.92 -13.69 -16.34
CA GLU A 54 -3.93 -14.23 -15.41
C GLU A 54 -4.08 -13.35 -14.16
N ILE A 55 -2.95 -12.83 -13.64
CA ILE A 55 -2.92 -11.98 -12.45
C ILE A 55 -3.37 -10.56 -12.84
N ASP A 56 -2.92 -10.04 -13.98
CA ASP A 56 -3.33 -8.75 -14.52
C ASP A 56 -4.83 -8.70 -14.79
N ALA A 57 -5.45 -9.80 -15.25
CA ALA A 57 -6.90 -9.87 -15.44
C ALA A 57 -7.67 -9.77 -14.11
N ILE A 58 -7.12 -10.37 -13.05
CA ILE A 58 -7.70 -10.30 -11.69
C ILE A 58 -7.46 -8.90 -11.08
N SER A 59 -6.27 -8.33 -11.25
CA SER A 59 -5.92 -7.00 -10.75
C SER A 59 -6.73 -5.90 -11.44
N ARG A 60 -6.95 -5.99 -12.76
CA ARG A 60 -7.79 -5.05 -13.53
C ARG A 60 -9.27 -5.09 -13.15
N GLN A 61 -9.75 -6.19 -12.56
CA GLN A 61 -11.12 -6.26 -12.03
C GLN A 61 -11.26 -5.49 -10.70
N LEU A 62 -10.16 -5.23 -9.99
CA LEU A 62 -10.14 -4.41 -8.77
C LEU A 62 -9.70 -2.95 -9.02
N GLU A 63 -8.81 -2.70 -9.98
CA GLU A 63 -8.30 -1.37 -10.31
C GLU A 63 -9.27 -0.56 -11.18
N ARG A 64 -10.16 0.22 -10.55
CA ARG A 64 -10.68 1.53 -11.00
C ARG A 64 -11.68 2.04 -9.95
N PRO A 65 -11.55 3.27 -9.42
CA PRO A 65 -11.77 4.45 -10.24
C PRO A 65 -10.83 5.65 -9.96
N MET A 66 -10.70 6.51 -10.96
CA MET A 66 -10.01 7.81 -10.88
C MET A 66 -10.45 8.62 -9.64
N PRO A 67 -9.54 9.35 -8.98
CA PRO A 67 -9.90 10.27 -7.91
C PRO A 67 -10.69 11.45 -8.48
N VAL A 68 -11.95 11.56 -8.09
CA VAL A 68 -12.70 12.81 -8.22
C VAL A 68 -12.16 13.76 -7.16
N ILE A 69 -11.58 14.88 -7.60
CA ILE A 69 -11.11 15.94 -6.71
C ILE A 69 -12.34 16.73 -6.27
N TYR A 70 -12.71 16.65 -4.99
CA TYR A 70 -13.84 17.42 -4.45
C TYR A 70 -13.34 18.69 -3.77
N ASN A 71 -13.62 19.84 -4.39
CA ASN A 71 -13.22 21.17 -3.91
C ASN A 71 -14.17 21.74 -2.84
N GLN A 72 -15.03 20.91 -2.25
CA GLN A 72 -16.27 21.38 -1.59
C GLN A 72 -16.10 21.79 -0.13
N VAL A 73 -14.99 21.42 0.52
CA VAL A 73 -14.81 21.68 1.97
C VAL A 73 -14.71 23.18 2.28
N SER A 74 -14.18 23.99 1.34
CA SER A 74 -14.02 25.44 1.55
C SER A 74 -15.32 26.25 1.43
N ALA A 75 -16.45 25.64 1.05
CA ALA A 75 -17.72 26.32 0.79
C ALA A 75 -18.85 25.93 1.77
N THR A 76 -18.56 25.18 2.84
CA THR A 76 -19.60 24.76 3.80
C THR A 76 -20.03 25.93 4.68
N ALA A 77 -21.32 26.29 4.64
CA ALA A 77 -21.91 27.29 5.54
C ALA A 77 -21.88 26.83 7.00
N ALA A 78 -21.97 27.78 7.94
CA ALA A 78 -22.05 27.47 9.36
C ALA A 78 -23.25 26.54 9.66
N PRO A 79 -23.12 25.60 10.61
CA PRO A 79 -24.18 24.65 10.93
C PRO A 79 -25.42 25.39 11.44
N VAL A 80 -26.59 24.99 10.92
CA VAL A 80 -27.88 25.53 11.35
C VAL A 80 -28.17 25.04 12.77
N THR A 81 -28.49 25.94 13.69
CA THR A 81 -28.85 25.62 15.07
C THR A 81 -30.29 26.03 15.37
N ALA A 82 -30.92 25.44 16.38
CA ALA A 82 -32.27 25.81 16.81
C ALA A 82 -32.41 27.30 17.23
N ARG A 83 -31.29 28.01 17.44
CA ARG A 83 -31.27 29.44 17.76
C ARG A 83 -31.22 30.35 16.54
N THR A 84 -30.84 29.81 15.39
CA THR A 84 -30.62 30.59 14.16
C THR A 84 -31.80 30.49 13.18
N VAL A 85 -32.81 29.68 13.49
CA VAL A 85 -33.98 29.48 12.63
C VAL A 85 -35.20 30.06 13.32
N ASP A 86 -35.84 31.05 12.70
CA ASP A 86 -37.12 31.58 13.15
C ASP A 86 -38.26 30.58 12.85
N GLU A 87 -39.22 30.47 13.77
CA GLU A 87 -40.33 29.51 13.69
C GLU A 87 -41.17 29.66 12.40
N SER A 88 -41.19 30.86 11.80
CA SER A 88 -41.89 31.15 10.55
C SER A 88 -41.20 30.62 9.28
N GLU A 89 -39.92 30.26 9.35
CA GLU A 89 -39.15 29.70 8.21
C GLU A 89 -39.14 28.16 8.18
N ILE A 90 -39.74 27.50 9.19
CA ILE A 90 -39.70 26.04 9.32
C ILE A 90 -40.84 25.40 8.54
N THR A 91 -40.53 24.86 7.37
CA THR A 91 -41.44 23.94 6.65
C THR A 91 -41.18 22.49 7.05
N TYR A 92 -42.17 21.86 7.67
CA TYR A 92 -42.16 20.43 7.94
C TYR A 92 -42.49 19.66 6.67
N VAL A 93 -41.62 18.72 6.31
CA VAL A 93 -41.79 17.84 5.16
C VAL A 93 -41.70 16.40 5.65
N ASP A 94 -42.71 15.60 5.33
CA ASP A 94 -42.65 14.16 5.56
C ASP A 94 -41.69 13.54 4.53
N VAL A 95 -40.61 12.95 5.02
CA VAL A 95 -39.57 12.31 4.20
C VAL A 95 -39.56 10.83 4.54
N SER A 96 -39.55 9.96 3.52
CA SER A 96 -39.42 8.52 3.73
C SER A 96 -37.98 8.13 4.06
N LEU A 97 -37.80 7.04 4.81
CA LEU A 97 -36.48 6.50 5.15
C LEU A 97 -35.57 6.34 3.92
N ASN A 98 -36.10 5.78 2.81
CA ASN A 98 -35.33 5.61 1.58
C ASN A 98 -34.80 6.93 1.01
N LYS A 99 -35.59 8.00 1.08
CA LYS A 99 -35.16 9.33 0.61
C LYS A 99 -34.11 9.94 1.53
N VAL A 100 -34.22 9.73 2.85
CA VAL A 100 -33.19 10.14 3.81
C VAL A 100 -31.88 9.39 3.57
N LEU A 101 -31.95 8.08 3.33
CA LEU A 101 -30.77 7.27 3.01
C LEU A 101 -30.10 7.71 1.71
N ASP A 102 -30.88 7.99 0.66
CA ASP A 102 -30.35 8.49 -0.61
C ASP A 102 -29.64 9.85 -0.44
N GLN A 103 -30.24 10.78 0.30
CA GLN A 103 -29.62 12.06 0.61
C GLN A 103 -28.37 11.91 1.48
N ALA A 104 -28.39 11.00 2.46
CA ALA A 104 -27.25 10.71 3.32
C ALA A 104 -26.07 10.19 2.48
N MET A 105 -26.30 9.26 1.55
CA MET A 105 -25.26 8.71 0.69
C MET A 105 -24.72 9.70 -0.35
N GLN A 106 -25.56 10.59 -0.89
CA GLN A 106 -25.14 11.57 -1.89
C GLN A 106 -24.33 12.73 -1.30
N HIS A 107 -24.60 13.10 -0.04
CA HIS A 107 -24.00 14.28 0.59
C HIS A 107 -22.96 13.97 1.66
N SER A 108 -22.81 12.71 2.06
CA SER A 108 -21.85 12.33 3.10
C SER A 108 -20.51 11.89 2.49
N THR A 109 -19.48 12.74 2.63
CA THR A 109 -18.10 12.42 2.23
C THR A 109 -17.32 11.69 3.32
N VAL A 110 -17.80 11.76 4.57
CA VAL A 110 -17.18 11.19 5.76
C VAL A 110 -18.18 10.26 6.40
N LEU A 111 -17.80 9.02 6.68
CA LEU A 111 -18.66 8.07 7.40
C LEU A 111 -18.67 8.45 8.89
N ARG A 112 -19.39 9.52 9.20
CA ARG A 112 -19.46 10.10 10.54
C ARG A 112 -20.31 9.22 11.44
N ASP A 113 -19.82 8.99 12.64
CA ASP A 113 -20.69 8.55 13.74
C ASP A 113 -21.52 9.75 14.24
N ILE A 114 -22.82 9.52 14.46
CA ILE A 114 -23.79 10.53 14.89
C ILE A 114 -23.45 11.06 16.30
N GLY A 115 -22.63 10.34 17.07
CA GLY A 115 -22.15 10.72 18.40
C GLY A 115 -21.04 11.77 18.47
N GLY A 116 -20.64 12.40 17.35
CA GLY A 116 -19.66 13.50 17.35
C GLY A 116 -18.21 13.08 17.70
N VAL A 117 -17.91 11.77 17.66
CA VAL A 117 -16.57 11.21 17.92
C VAL A 117 -15.53 11.72 16.92
N VAL A 118 -15.97 12.11 15.72
CA VAL A 118 -15.14 12.68 14.63
C VAL A 118 -14.30 13.87 15.08
N LEU A 119 -14.79 14.69 16.02
CA LEU A 119 -14.05 15.86 16.52
C LEU A 119 -12.98 15.52 17.56
N ARG A 120 -13.08 14.33 18.19
CA ARG A 120 -12.16 13.89 19.25
C ARG A 120 -11.00 13.08 18.70
N SER A 121 -11.26 12.28 17.66
CA SER A 121 -10.26 11.43 17.01
C SER A 121 -10.48 11.43 15.50
N PRO A 122 -10.03 12.47 14.77
CA PRO A 122 -10.23 12.55 13.33
C PRO A 122 -9.48 11.44 12.57
N ASP A 123 -8.35 10.96 13.11
CA ASP A 123 -7.50 9.93 12.47
C ASP A 123 -8.17 8.56 12.39
N THR A 124 -9.19 8.29 13.21
CA THR A 124 -9.90 7.00 13.25
C THR A 124 -11.11 6.96 12.33
N VAL A 125 -11.39 8.04 11.59
CA VAL A 125 -12.63 8.16 10.80
C VAL A 125 -12.38 7.70 9.37
N ASN A 126 -13.12 6.68 8.96
CA ASN A 126 -13.10 6.21 7.59
C ASN A 126 -13.81 7.18 6.65
N THR A 127 -13.19 7.39 5.49
CA THR A 127 -13.72 8.21 4.41
C THR A 127 -13.67 7.40 3.12
N GLY A 128 -14.32 7.86 2.05
CA GLY A 128 -14.15 7.23 0.73
C GLY A 128 -12.70 7.21 0.21
N PHE A 129 -11.75 7.86 0.90
CA PHE A 129 -10.34 7.90 0.55
C PHE A 129 -9.47 6.98 1.41
N SER A 130 -9.98 6.39 2.50
CA SER A 130 -9.14 5.64 3.44
C SER A 130 -8.47 4.44 2.79
N SER A 131 -9.19 3.67 1.97
CA SER A 131 -8.63 2.53 1.24
C SER A 131 -7.48 2.95 0.30
N ARG A 132 -7.70 4.00 -0.49
CA ARG A 132 -6.70 4.49 -1.45
C ARG A 132 -5.47 5.06 -0.78
N LEU A 133 -5.65 5.80 0.32
CA LEU A 133 -4.54 6.36 1.06
C LEU A 133 -3.60 5.25 1.56
N GLN A 134 -4.19 4.14 2.00
CA GLN A 134 -3.45 2.98 2.49
C GLN A 134 -2.83 2.16 1.36
N GLU A 135 -3.48 2.02 0.21
CA GLU A 135 -2.87 1.41 -0.98
C GLU A 135 -1.64 2.17 -1.47
N THR A 136 -1.68 3.50 -1.39
CA THR A 136 -0.57 4.39 -1.77
C THR A 136 0.46 4.61 -0.66
N ASP A 137 0.30 3.97 0.50
CA ASP A 137 1.25 4.13 1.61
C ASP A 137 2.66 3.64 1.19
N PRO A 138 3.70 4.49 1.22
CA PRO A 138 5.05 4.13 0.81
C PRO A 138 5.73 3.09 1.71
N ARG A 139 5.14 2.74 2.86
CA ARG A 139 5.72 1.78 3.82
C ARG A 139 5.09 0.40 3.75
N PHE A 140 3.76 0.35 3.62
CA PHE A 140 2.95 -0.88 3.74
C PHE A 140 1.90 -1.02 2.64
N GLY A 141 1.79 -0.03 1.75
CA GLY A 141 0.82 -0.02 0.68
C GLY A 141 1.15 -1.02 -0.41
N MET A 142 0.12 -1.43 -1.14
CA MET A 142 0.23 -2.33 -2.28
C MET A 142 1.14 -1.75 -3.36
N GLU A 143 1.02 -0.45 -3.64
CA GLU A 143 1.86 0.24 -4.63
C GLU A 143 3.34 0.24 -4.24
N SER A 144 3.63 0.37 -2.94
CA SER A 144 5.01 0.25 -2.45
C SER A 144 5.59 -1.14 -2.68
N ALA A 145 4.79 -2.19 -2.46
CA ALA A 145 5.24 -3.56 -2.64
C ALA A 145 5.45 -3.90 -4.13
N LEU A 146 4.61 -3.37 -5.03
CA LEU A 146 4.76 -3.51 -6.48
C LEU A 146 5.97 -2.74 -7.01
N SER A 147 6.17 -1.49 -6.54
CA SER A 147 7.28 -0.64 -6.98
C SER A 147 8.66 -1.24 -6.68
N ALA A 148 8.76 -2.13 -5.70
CA ALA A 148 10.00 -2.87 -5.41
C ALA A 148 10.48 -3.77 -6.57
N PHE A 149 9.61 -4.10 -7.53
CA PHE A 149 9.90 -4.90 -8.74
C PHE A 149 9.99 -4.06 -10.02
N ASP A 150 9.79 -2.75 -9.92
CA ASP A 150 9.91 -1.84 -11.06
C ASP A 150 11.37 -1.69 -11.51
N ALA A 151 11.53 -1.28 -12.77
CA ALA A 151 12.83 -0.92 -13.29
C ALA A 151 13.28 0.42 -12.69
N GLN A 152 14.48 0.45 -12.13
CA GLN A 152 15.11 1.64 -11.58
C GLN A 152 16.14 2.17 -12.58
N LEU A 153 15.98 3.44 -12.96
CA LEU A 153 16.99 4.19 -13.70
C LEU A 153 17.81 5.01 -12.71
N ARG A 154 19.11 4.74 -12.63
CA ARG A 154 20.08 5.50 -11.83
C ARG A 154 21.08 6.15 -12.76
N ALA A 155 21.15 7.48 -12.74
CA ALA A 155 22.17 8.24 -13.42
C ALA A 155 22.99 9.02 -12.38
N SER A 156 24.31 8.95 -12.47
CA SER A 156 25.22 9.72 -11.61
C SER A 156 26.37 10.29 -12.44
N ALA A 157 26.73 11.53 -12.16
CA ALA A 157 27.91 12.18 -12.72
C ALA A 157 28.74 12.75 -11.56
N ASN A 158 29.96 12.27 -11.40
CA ASN A 158 30.87 12.71 -10.35
C ASN A 158 32.03 13.47 -10.98
N PHE A 159 32.35 14.65 -10.45
CA PHE A 159 33.43 15.51 -10.95
C PHE A 159 34.44 15.73 -9.83
N ASN A 160 35.69 15.30 -10.04
CA ASN A 160 36.73 15.32 -9.03
C ASN A 160 37.96 16.04 -9.56
N ASN A 161 38.35 17.13 -8.90
CA ASN A 161 39.64 17.77 -9.12
C ASN A 161 40.63 17.32 -8.03
N ASN A 162 41.52 16.41 -8.39
CA ASN A 162 42.48 15.82 -7.48
C ASN A 162 43.87 16.42 -7.69
N ASN A 163 44.25 17.33 -6.80
CA ASN A 163 45.58 17.93 -6.77
C ASN A 163 46.33 17.44 -5.54
N ARG A 164 47.36 16.62 -5.74
CA ARG A 164 48.15 16.02 -4.66
C ARG A 164 49.62 16.08 -4.98
N ILE A 165 50.43 16.36 -3.97
CA ILE A 165 51.88 16.25 -4.05
C ILE A 165 52.25 14.89 -3.47
N PHE A 166 53.03 14.12 -4.21
CA PHE A 166 53.47 12.80 -3.77
C PHE A 166 54.96 12.84 -3.43
N ASN A 167 55.32 12.27 -2.28
CA ASN A 167 56.73 12.11 -1.86
C ASN A 167 57.45 10.96 -2.60
N ASN A 168 56.79 10.36 -3.59
CA ASN A 168 57.35 9.33 -4.46
C ASN A 168 56.74 9.49 -5.85
N ALA A 169 57.60 9.77 -6.84
CA ALA A 169 57.18 10.01 -8.21
C ALA A 169 56.53 8.80 -8.90
N PHE A 170 56.78 7.57 -8.41
CA PHE A 170 56.16 6.35 -8.97
C PHE A 170 54.64 6.32 -8.77
N PHE A 171 54.16 6.67 -7.58
CA PHE A 171 52.72 6.70 -7.27
C PHE A 171 51.95 7.84 -7.97
N ALA A 172 52.67 8.79 -8.54
CA ALA A 172 52.14 9.95 -9.24
C ALA A 172 52.32 9.86 -10.77
N GLY A 173 52.59 8.66 -11.29
CA GLY A 173 52.79 8.44 -12.73
C GLY A 173 54.00 9.16 -13.31
N GLY A 174 54.99 9.53 -12.48
CA GLY A 174 56.19 10.27 -12.84
C GLY A 174 56.14 11.78 -12.57
N ALA A 175 55.00 12.34 -12.12
CA ALA A 175 54.88 13.75 -11.76
C ALA A 175 55.17 13.98 -10.25
N THR A 176 55.82 15.09 -9.87
CA THR A 176 56.02 15.42 -8.44
C THR A 176 54.78 16.05 -7.80
N ALA A 177 54.04 16.84 -8.58
CA ALA A 177 52.73 17.39 -8.23
C ALA A 177 51.69 16.86 -9.21
N TYR A 178 50.92 15.87 -8.79
CA TYR A 178 49.87 15.25 -9.58
C TYR A 178 48.63 16.13 -9.59
N LYS A 179 48.19 16.51 -10.79
CA LYS A 179 46.97 17.27 -11.03
C LYS A 179 46.08 16.47 -11.95
N GLN A 180 44.90 16.14 -11.49
CA GLN A 180 43.93 15.34 -12.21
C GLN A 180 42.54 15.98 -12.15
N ASP A 181 41.87 16.02 -13.28
CA ASP A 181 40.45 16.28 -13.40
C ASP A 181 39.78 15.00 -13.90
N LEU A 182 39.03 14.34 -13.01
CA LEU A 182 38.43 13.02 -13.21
C LEU A 182 36.92 13.15 -13.18
N HIS A 183 36.25 12.78 -14.28
CA HIS A 183 34.79 12.71 -14.33
C HIS A 183 34.35 11.25 -14.50
N ASP A 184 33.37 10.82 -13.71
CA ASP A 184 32.77 9.48 -13.80
C ASP A 184 31.27 9.63 -14.07
N TYR A 185 30.84 9.21 -15.25
CA TYR A 185 29.45 9.17 -15.66
C TYR A 185 28.97 7.72 -15.64
N ARG A 186 27.92 7.45 -14.87
CA ARG A 186 27.30 6.12 -14.78
C ARG A 186 25.81 6.23 -15.01
N VAL A 187 25.30 5.46 -15.96
CA VAL A 187 23.88 5.28 -16.19
C VAL A 187 23.56 3.80 -16.06
N GLU A 188 22.66 3.47 -15.16
CA GLU A 188 22.25 2.12 -14.83
C GLU A 188 20.73 1.99 -14.97
N VAL A 189 20.29 0.96 -15.67
CA VAL A 189 18.92 0.46 -15.58
C VAL A 189 18.97 -0.90 -14.91
N SER A 190 18.37 -1.02 -13.73
CA SER A 190 18.29 -2.29 -13.02
C SER A 190 16.84 -2.67 -12.73
N LYS A 191 16.52 -3.96 -12.84
CA LYS A 191 15.19 -4.51 -12.61
C LYS A 191 15.31 -5.77 -11.77
N ARG A 192 14.42 -5.90 -10.78
CA ARG A 192 14.29 -7.12 -10.00
C ARG A 192 13.15 -7.98 -10.54
N SER A 193 13.44 -9.25 -10.83
CA SER A 193 12.43 -10.23 -11.22
C SER A 193 11.61 -10.70 -10.02
N ALA A 194 10.40 -11.20 -10.26
CA ALA A 194 9.55 -11.82 -9.24
C ALA A 194 10.21 -13.03 -8.56
N THR A 195 11.16 -13.69 -9.23
CA THR A 195 11.94 -14.81 -8.67
C THR A 195 13.08 -14.38 -7.74
N GLY A 196 13.31 -13.06 -7.61
CA GLY A 196 14.34 -12.46 -6.77
C GLY A 196 15.64 -12.12 -7.49
N SER A 197 15.80 -12.51 -8.76
CA SER A 197 16.98 -12.17 -9.56
C SER A 197 17.05 -10.67 -9.87
N LEU A 198 18.27 -10.13 -9.93
CA LEU A 198 18.55 -8.75 -10.30
C LEU A 198 19.22 -8.73 -11.68
N LEU A 199 18.61 -8.00 -12.60
CA LEU A 199 19.11 -7.73 -13.93
C LEU A 199 19.58 -6.27 -13.96
N ALA A 200 20.80 -5.99 -14.38
CA ALA A 200 21.31 -4.63 -14.50
C ALA A 200 22.05 -4.43 -15.82
N LEU A 201 21.77 -3.32 -16.48
CA LEU A 201 22.52 -2.83 -17.63
C LEU A 201 23.13 -1.48 -17.25
N ARG A 202 24.45 -1.36 -17.39
CA ARG A 202 25.24 -0.22 -16.92
C ARG A 202 26.13 0.31 -18.04
N GLY A 203 25.96 1.58 -18.39
CA GLY A 203 26.92 2.33 -19.18
C GLY A 203 27.81 3.15 -18.25
N ILE A 204 29.12 2.96 -18.35
CA ILE A 204 30.10 3.73 -17.58
C ILE A 204 31.01 4.45 -18.56
N THR A 205 31.15 5.75 -18.37
CA THR A 205 32.05 6.61 -19.13
C THR A 205 32.94 7.38 -18.17
N GLY A 206 34.24 7.14 -18.25
CA GLY A 206 35.26 7.84 -17.49
C GLY A 206 35.96 8.87 -18.35
N TYR A 207 36.16 10.07 -17.81
CA TYR A 207 37.05 11.08 -18.35
C TYR A 207 38.19 11.30 -17.39
N ASP A 208 39.43 11.16 -17.86
CA ASP A 208 40.62 11.44 -17.05
C ASP A 208 41.52 12.43 -17.79
N ASN A 209 41.71 13.61 -17.17
CA ASN A 209 42.68 14.59 -17.60
C ASN A 209 43.74 14.77 -16.52
N ASN A 210 44.91 14.20 -16.74
CA ASN A 210 45.99 14.24 -15.76
C ASN A 210 47.34 14.64 -16.39
N ASN A 211 48.28 15.04 -15.53
CA ASN A 211 49.61 15.48 -15.94
C ASN A 211 50.70 14.40 -15.80
N ALA A 212 50.32 13.11 -15.81
CA ALA A 212 51.29 12.02 -15.72
C ALA A 212 52.19 12.00 -16.97
N PRO A 213 53.52 12.10 -16.85
CA PRO A 213 54.43 12.12 -18.01
C PRO A 213 54.44 10.84 -18.84
N ALA A 214 53.92 9.72 -18.30
CA ALA A 214 53.74 8.48 -19.04
C ALA A 214 52.53 8.48 -20.00
N ASN A 215 51.63 9.46 -19.90
CA ASN A 215 50.46 9.55 -20.77
C ASN A 215 50.83 10.16 -22.12
N THR A 216 50.39 9.53 -23.21
CA THR A 216 50.58 10.06 -24.58
C THR A 216 49.72 11.30 -24.83
N PHE A 217 48.50 11.30 -24.29
CA PHE A 217 47.56 12.41 -24.34
C PHE A 217 47.17 12.80 -22.92
N ARG A 218 47.04 14.10 -22.69
CA ARG A 218 46.70 14.64 -21.37
C ARG A 218 45.28 14.28 -20.95
N ASN A 219 44.37 14.17 -21.92
CA ASN A 219 42.97 13.85 -21.73
C ASN A 219 42.60 12.53 -22.42
N ALA A 220 41.86 11.69 -21.72
CA ALA A 220 41.36 10.42 -22.22
C ALA A 220 39.89 10.21 -21.83
N TRP A 221 39.13 9.59 -22.72
CA TRP A 221 37.78 9.10 -22.46
C TRP A 221 37.79 7.58 -22.58
N ASP A 222 37.30 6.91 -21.56
CA ASP A 222 37.05 5.47 -21.56
C ASP A 222 35.54 5.23 -21.42
N SER A 223 35.00 4.25 -22.12
CA SER A 223 33.58 3.93 -22.07
C SER A 223 33.37 2.46 -22.33
N TRP A 224 32.58 1.82 -21.46
CA TRP A 224 32.19 0.44 -21.62
C TRP A 224 30.76 0.21 -21.16
N LEU A 225 30.21 -0.91 -21.62
CA LEU A 225 28.88 -1.37 -21.30
C LEU A 225 28.99 -2.67 -20.51
N GLU A 226 28.30 -2.74 -19.38
CA GLU A 226 28.24 -3.91 -18.51
C GLU A 226 26.81 -4.41 -18.40
N ALA A 227 26.62 -5.71 -18.61
CA ALA A 227 25.36 -6.40 -18.35
C ALA A 227 25.58 -7.41 -17.22
N GLU A 228 24.72 -7.38 -16.21
CA GLU A 228 24.82 -8.24 -15.04
C GLU A 228 23.49 -8.94 -14.76
N ILE A 229 23.58 -10.23 -14.48
CA ILE A 229 22.48 -11.06 -14.02
C ILE A 229 22.91 -11.70 -12.71
N ARG A 230 22.24 -11.36 -11.61
CA ARG A 230 22.46 -11.96 -10.29
C ARG A 230 21.25 -12.80 -9.89
N GLN A 231 21.43 -14.09 -9.71
CA GLN A 231 20.40 -15.01 -9.27
C GLN A 231 20.76 -15.61 -7.89
N PRO A 232 19.98 -15.35 -6.82
CA PRO A 232 20.13 -16.07 -5.56
C PRO A 232 19.72 -17.54 -5.75
N LEU A 233 20.44 -18.47 -5.12
CA LEU A 233 20.18 -19.92 -5.23
C LEU A 233 19.41 -20.50 -4.03
N LEU A 234 19.49 -19.85 -2.86
CA LEU A 234 18.86 -20.32 -1.62
C LEU A 234 17.91 -19.23 -1.11
N GLN A 235 18.22 -18.60 0.02
CA GLN A 235 17.39 -17.53 0.58
C GLN A 235 17.24 -16.37 -0.43
N GLY A 236 15.98 -15.97 -0.69
CA GLY A 236 15.65 -14.95 -1.69
C GLY A 236 15.41 -15.49 -3.11
N ALA A 237 15.59 -16.79 -3.34
CA ALA A 237 15.18 -17.46 -4.57
C ALA A 237 13.72 -17.92 -4.48
N GLY A 238 12.98 -17.78 -5.58
CA GLY A 238 11.63 -18.31 -5.71
C GLY A 238 10.54 -17.25 -5.61
N LEU A 239 9.37 -17.55 -6.18
CA LEU A 239 8.25 -16.61 -6.27
C LEU A 239 7.57 -16.39 -4.93
N GLU A 240 7.38 -17.46 -4.16
CA GLU A 240 6.58 -17.43 -2.93
C GLU A 240 7.21 -16.54 -1.86
N PHE A 241 8.51 -16.72 -1.59
CA PHE A 241 9.22 -15.91 -0.61
C PHE A 241 9.23 -14.41 -0.99
N ASN A 242 9.55 -14.10 -2.25
CA ASN A 242 9.61 -12.71 -2.72
C ASN A 242 8.22 -12.04 -2.74
N ARG A 243 7.14 -12.81 -2.94
CA ARG A 243 5.76 -12.31 -2.91
C ARG A 243 5.20 -12.15 -1.50
N ILE A 244 5.60 -12.98 -0.53
CA ILE A 244 5.14 -12.88 0.87
C ILE A 244 5.95 -11.85 1.65
N SER A 245 7.28 -11.97 1.62
CA SER A 245 8.17 -11.17 2.47
C SER A 245 8.59 -9.86 1.82
N GLY A 246 8.63 -9.82 0.48
CA GLY A 246 9.21 -8.71 -0.28
C GLY A 246 10.70 -8.93 -0.58
N PRO A 247 11.24 -8.27 -1.61
CA PRO A 247 12.62 -8.47 -2.04
C PRO A 247 13.62 -7.88 -1.03
N GLY A 248 14.56 -8.69 -0.56
CA GLY A 248 15.59 -8.24 0.39
C GLY A 248 15.05 -7.90 1.78
N ALA A 249 13.88 -8.42 2.15
CA ALA A 249 13.25 -8.17 3.44
C ALA A 249 14.16 -8.56 4.61
N THR A 250 14.31 -7.65 5.56
CA THR A 250 15.00 -7.93 6.82
C THR A 250 14.06 -8.79 7.69
N PRO A 251 14.52 -9.92 8.25
CA PRO A 251 13.70 -10.74 9.13
C PRO A 251 13.00 -9.90 10.20
N GLY A 252 11.67 -9.99 10.27
CA GLY A 252 10.83 -9.21 11.19
C GLY A 252 10.02 -8.07 10.56
N VAL A 253 10.33 -7.65 9.33
CA VAL A 253 9.52 -6.69 8.57
C VAL A 253 9.17 -7.30 7.23
N TYR A 254 7.97 -7.88 7.13
CA TYR A 254 7.46 -8.50 5.91
C TYR A 254 6.47 -7.56 5.24
N ASN A 255 6.81 -7.11 4.03
CA ASN A 255 5.91 -6.32 3.20
C ASN A 255 6.02 -6.78 1.75
N GLY A 256 5.69 -8.05 1.52
CA GLY A 256 5.52 -8.56 0.17
C GLY A 256 4.14 -8.23 -0.38
N ILE A 257 4.00 -8.38 -1.69
CA ILE A 257 2.77 -8.13 -2.46
C ILE A 257 1.56 -8.83 -1.84
N LEU A 258 1.70 -10.07 -1.37
CA LEU A 258 0.58 -10.82 -0.79
C LEU A 258 0.10 -10.26 0.55
N ILE A 259 1.04 -9.78 1.38
CA ILE A 259 0.70 -9.15 2.66
C ILE A 259 0.07 -7.77 2.39
N ALA A 260 0.68 -6.97 1.52
CA ALA A 260 0.15 -5.65 1.17
C ALA A 260 -1.26 -5.75 0.57
N ARG A 261 -1.51 -6.78 -0.25
CA ARG A 261 -2.84 -7.10 -0.79
C ARG A 261 -3.82 -7.51 0.30
N ALA A 262 -3.45 -8.44 1.17
CA ALA A 262 -4.31 -8.87 2.28
C ALA A 262 -4.67 -7.69 3.19
N ASN A 263 -3.72 -6.77 3.42
CA ASN A 263 -3.98 -5.54 4.14
C ASN A 263 -5.01 -4.68 3.39
N SER A 264 -4.86 -4.45 2.07
CA SER A 264 -5.86 -3.71 1.29
C SER A 264 -7.26 -4.33 1.39
N ASP A 265 -7.36 -5.66 1.30
CA ASP A 265 -8.62 -6.39 1.45
C ASP A 265 -9.24 -6.18 2.84
N ILE A 266 -8.43 -6.23 3.92
CA ILE A 266 -8.88 -5.94 5.28
C ILE A 266 -9.45 -4.52 5.36
N ASN A 267 -8.74 -3.52 4.81
CA ASN A 267 -9.19 -2.13 4.85
C ASN A 267 -10.48 -1.92 4.06
N TYR A 268 -10.62 -2.61 2.94
CA TYR A 268 -11.86 -2.59 2.17
C TYR A 268 -13.03 -3.19 2.98
N GLN A 269 -12.81 -4.28 3.71
CA GLN A 269 -13.82 -4.83 4.62
C GLN A 269 -14.13 -3.89 5.80
N GLU A 270 -13.13 -3.22 6.38
CA GLU A 270 -13.33 -2.22 7.43
C GLU A 270 -14.16 -1.03 6.92
N PHE A 271 -13.90 -0.57 5.68
CA PHE A 271 -14.71 0.45 5.03
C PHE A 271 -16.16 -0.01 4.85
N LEU A 272 -16.40 -1.25 4.39
CA LEU A 272 -17.74 -1.80 4.26
C LEU A 272 -18.47 -1.94 5.61
N SER A 273 -17.76 -2.33 6.66
CA SER A 273 -18.33 -2.35 8.02
C SER A 273 -18.72 -0.95 8.47
N SER A 274 -17.84 0.03 8.26
CA SER A 274 -18.12 1.43 8.59
C SER A 274 -19.30 1.98 7.79
N LEU A 275 -19.45 1.60 6.52
CA LEU A 275 -20.59 1.97 5.70
C LEU A 275 -21.90 1.35 6.22
N ARG A 276 -21.87 0.06 6.59
CA ARG A 276 -23.02 -0.61 7.20
C ARG A 276 -23.45 0.06 8.50
N ASP A 277 -22.48 0.37 9.36
CA ASP A 277 -22.73 1.00 10.65
C ASP A 277 -23.26 2.44 10.45
N TYR A 278 -22.75 3.17 9.45
CA TYR A 278 -23.28 4.47 9.05
C TYR A 278 -24.75 4.40 8.62
N VAL A 279 -25.12 3.46 7.76
CA VAL A 279 -26.52 3.25 7.33
C VAL A 279 -27.42 2.92 8.52
N SER A 280 -26.96 2.02 9.39
CA SER A 280 -27.68 1.66 10.63
C SER A 280 -27.90 2.87 11.54
N ASN A 281 -26.89 3.71 11.70
CA ASN A 281 -27.00 4.94 12.49
C ASN A 281 -28.01 5.93 11.89
N VAL A 282 -28.02 6.11 10.57
CA VAL A 282 -29.01 6.97 9.89
C VAL A 282 -30.43 6.44 10.09
N GLU A 283 -30.62 5.12 9.99
CA GLU A 283 -31.91 4.48 10.23
C GLU A 283 -32.38 4.67 11.68
N ASN A 284 -31.52 4.43 12.66
CA ASN A 284 -31.85 4.64 14.07
C ASN A 284 -32.22 6.10 14.34
N ALA A 285 -31.45 7.06 13.81
CA ALA A 285 -31.75 8.48 13.96
C ALA A 285 -33.08 8.89 13.31
N TYR A 286 -33.44 8.28 12.18
CA TYR A 286 -34.76 8.47 11.56
C TYR A 286 -35.88 7.98 12.48
N TRP A 287 -35.75 6.78 13.03
CA TRP A 287 -36.77 6.22 13.93
C TRP A 287 -36.86 6.96 15.26
N ASP A 288 -35.74 7.42 15.82
CA ASP A 288 -35.69 8.25 17.02
C ASP A 288 -36.41 9.59 16.79
N LEU A 289 -36.15 10.23 15.65
CA LEU A 289 -36.83 11.47 15.27
C LEU A 289 -38.34 11.23 15.11
N TYR A 290 -38.74 10.17 14.42
CA TYR A 290 -40.15 9.80 14.25
C TYR A 290 -40.84 9.55 15.61
N ALA A 291 -40.18 8.80 16.50
CA ALA A 291 -40.68 8.53 17.85
C ALA A 291 -40.83 9.83 18.67
N SER A 292 -39.86 10.75 18.59
CA SER A 292 -39.93 12.05 19.28
C SER A 292 -41.12 12.91 18.82
N TYR A 293 -41.46 12.89 17.52
CA TYR A 293 -42.64 13.58 17.00
C TYR A 293 -43.94 12.93 17.48
N ARG A 294 -44.00 11.60 17.56
CA ARG A 294 -45.16 10.89 18.12
C ARG A 294 -45.33 11.17 19.61
N GLU A 295 -44.23 11.23 20.35
CA GLU A 295 -44.24 11.60 21.77
C GLU A 295 -44.71 13.04 21.96
N LEU A 296 -44.25 13.98 21.13
CA LEU A 296 -44.71 15.37 21.13
C LEU A 296 -46.23 15.46 20.91
N ASP A 297 -46.78 14.71 19.93
CA ASP A 297 -48.23 14.66 19.68
C ASP A 297 -49.00 14.07 20.87
N ALA A 298 -48.49 12.99 21.47
CA ALA A 298 -49.09 12.39 22.66
C ALA A 298 -49.07 13.35 23.86
N ARG A 299 -47.95 14.06 24.09
CA ARG A 299 -47.81 15.07 25.15
C ARG A 299 -48.73 16.26 24.92
N LYS A 300 -48.89 16.74 23.69
CA LYS A 300 -49.86 17.81 23.35
C LYS A 300 -51.29 17.39 23.70
N LYS A 301 -51.70 16.20 23.29
CA LYS A 301 -53.04 15.65 23.62
C LYS A 301 -53.22 15.47 25.14
N ALA A 302 -52.20 14.97 25.83
CA ALA A 302 -52.21 14.83 27.29
C ALA A 302 -52.37 16.20 27.98
N MET A 303 -51.63 17.22 27.51
CA MET A 303 -51.73 18.59 28.00
C MET A 303 -53.12 19.20 27.76
N GLU A 304 -53.71 18.98 26.58
CA GLU A 304 -55.08 19.41 26.28
C GLU A 304 -56.11 18.75 27.21
N LYS A 305 -55.98 17.45 27.48
CA LYS A 305 -56.86 16.74 28.43
C LYS A 305 -56.66 17.20 29.87
N ALA A 306 -55.41 17.45 30.28
CA ALA A 306 -55.10 18.02 31.59
C ALA A 306 -55.70 19.43 31.75
N LEU A 307 -55.68 20.25 30.69
CA LEU A 307 -56.30 21.57 30.68
C LEU A 307 -57.82 21.50 30.87
N VAL A 308 -58.50 20.58 30.15
CA VAL A 308 -59.94 20.36 30.30
C VAL A 308 -60.27 19.91 31.72
N SER A 309 -59.52 18.93 32.26
CA SER A 309 -59.70 18.44 33.64
C SER A 309 -59.51 19.54 34.68
N TRP A 310 -58.48 20.39 34.52
CA TRP A 310 -58.26 21.53 35.40
C TRP A 310 -59.41 22.55 35.32
N ASN A 311 -59.91 22.85 34.11
CA ASN A 311 -61.04 23.75 33.93
C ASN A 311 -62.33 23.22 34.58
N GLU A 312 -62.61 21.92 34.47
CA GLU A 312 -63.75 21.28 35.13
C GLU A 312 -63.62 21.31 36.67
N ALA A 313 -62.45 20.97 37.21
CA ALA A 313 -62.19 21.04 38.64
C ALA A 313 -62.35 22.48 39.18
N ARG A 314 -61.83 23.47 38.44
CA ARG A 314 -61.97 24.89 38.76
C ARG A 314 -63.42 25.37 38.72
N ALA A 315 -64.22 24.89 37.76
CA ALA A 315 -65.64 25.20 37.67
C ALA A 315 -66.44 24.61 38.84
N ARG A 316 -66.15 23.36 39.24
CA ARG A 316 -66.79 22.69 40.39
C ARG A 316 -66.44 23.37 41.72
N LYS A 317 -65.19 23.82 41.89
CA LYS A 317 -64.79 24.61 43.07
C LYS A 317 -65.59 25.91 43.20
N LYS A 318 -65.81 26.63 42.10
CA LYS A 318 -66.66 27.84 42.09
C LYS A 318 -68.13 27.56 42.45
N GLY A 319 -68.61 26.35 42.16
CA GLY A 319 -69.96 25.87 42.52
C GLY A 319 -70.11 25.39 43.97
N GLY A 320 -69.07 25.44 44.80
CA GLY A 320 -69.14 25.11 46.23
C GLY A 320 -69.06 23.61 46.59
N HIS A 321 -68.80 22.74 45.61
CA HIS A 321 -68.90 21.27 45.78
C HIS A 321 -67.56 20.51 45.78
N PHE A 322 -66.40 21.17 45.90
CA PHE A 322 -65.09 20.51 45.70
C PHE A 322 -63.97 21.02 46.63
N GLU A 323 -63.05 20.12 47.01
CA GLU A 323 -61.96 20.36 47.95
C GLU A 323 -60.77 21.08 47.27
N ALA A 324 -60.14 22.05 47.93
CA ALA A 324 -59.08 22.87 47.33
C ALA A 324 -57.83 22.08 46.90
N ALA A 325 -57.61 20.89 47.50
CA ALA A 325 -56.51 19.99 47.19
C ALA A 325 -56.61 19.38 45.78
N GLU A 326 -57.81 19.05 45.32
CA GLU A 326 -58.02 18.39 44.03
C GLU A 326 -57.80 19.35 42.85
N GLU A 327 -58.17 20.64 43.00
CA GLU A 327 -57.81 21.67 42.01
C GLU A 327 -56.29 21.88 41.93
N ALA A 328 -55.60 21.87 43.07
CA ALA A 328 -54.15 22.02 43.13
C ALA A 328 -53.42 20.86 42.45
N LEU A 329 -53.89 19.62 42.64
CA LEU A 329 -53.38 18.44 41.95
C LEU A 329 -53.58 18.53 40.43
N ALA A 330 -54.80 18.86 39.98
CA ALA A 330 -55.09 19.00 38.55
C ALA A 330 -54.25 20.12 37.90
N ARG A 331 -54.02 21.22 38.64
CA ARG A 331 -53.12 22.30 38.19
C ARG A 331 -51.67 21.83 38.10
N GLN A 332 -51.19 21.07 39.08
CA GLN A 332 -49.83 20.53 39.07
C GLN A 332 -49.62 19.61 37.86
N GLN A 333 -50.58 18.73 37.55
CA GLN A 333 -50.50 17.81 36.42
C GLN A 333 -50.46 18.52 35.05
N TYR A 334 -51.03 19.72 34.92
CA TYR A 334 -50.97 20.51 33.68
C TYR A 334 -49.61 21.18 33.46
N PHE A 335 -48.91 21.60 34.53
CA PHE A 335 -47.62 22.28 34.44
C PHE A 335 -46.42 21.33 34.50
N GLN A 336 -46.66 20.02 34.58
CA GLN A 336 -45.64 18.97 34.62
C GLN A 336 -45.31 18.47 33.21
#